data_AF-A0A6V7KNL0-F1
#
_entry.id   AF-A0A6V7KNL0-F1
#
_cell.length_a   1.000
_cell.length_b   1.000
_cell.length_c   1.000
_cell.angle_alpha   90.00
_cell.angle_beta   90.00
_cell.angle_gamma   90.00
#
_symmetry.space_group_name_H-M   'P 1'
#
loop_
_entity.id
_entity.type
_entity.pdbx_description
1 polymer ?
#
loop_
_entity_poly.entity_id
_entity_poly.type
_entity_poly.pdbx_seq_one_letter_code
_entity_poly.pdbx_strand_id
1 'polypeptide(L)' 'LEEAGTKFCVRKLFDINEIVGDYDAIINCTGLGAGELCRDRRMVPMRGQVIK' A
#
# COMPACT_ATOMS: atom_id res chain seq x y z
N LEU A 1 5.62 -1.06 18.49
CA LEU A 1 5.20 -0.01 17.52
C LEU A 1 4.37 1.07 18.21
N GLU A 2 3.36 0.70 18.99
CA GLU A 2 2.62 1.68 19.81
C GLU A 2 3.52 2.39 20.84
N GLU A 3 4.47 1.66 21.44
CA GLU A 3 5.51 2.26 22.31
C GLU A 3 6.43 3.27 21.58
N ALA A 4 6.52 3.17 20.25
CA ALA A 4 7.26 4.12 19.40
C ALA A 4 6.36 5.26 18.89
N GLY A 5 5.12 5.38 19.39
CA GLY A 5 4.15 6.41 18.98
C GLY A 5 3.48 6.17 17.63
N THR A 6 3.64 4.99 17.04
CA THR A 6 2.99 4.66 15.76
C THR A 6 1.51 4.38 15.96
N LYS A 7 0.65 5.00 15.13
CA LYS A 7 -0.79 4.74 15.10
C LYS A 7 -1.15 3.84 13.92
N PHE A 8 -2.02 2.85 14.16
CA PHE A 8 -2.58 2.00 13.12
C PHE A 8 -3.98 2.46 12.75
N CYS A 9 -4.32 2.43 11.47
CA CYS A 9 -5.68 2.64 10.98
C CYS A 9 -6.02 1.59 9.92
N VAL A 10 -7.25 1.09 9.95
CA VAL A 10 -7.78 0.22 8.89
C VAL A 10 -8.53 1.12 7.92
N ARG A 11 -7.96 1.33 6.73
CA ARG A 11 -8.53 2.13 5.66
C ARG A 11 -8.17 1.51 4.32
N LYS A 12 -9.11 1.51 3.37
CA LYS A 12 -8.81 1.24 1.96
C LYS A 12 -8.60 2.58 1.25
N LEU A 13 -7.50 2.68 0.50
CA LEU A 13 -7.23 3.80 -0.39
C LEU A 13 -7.48 3.34 -1.83
N PHE A 14 -8.18 4.16 -2.60
CA PHE A 14 -8.45 3.93 -4.02
C PHE A 14 -7.54 4.78 -4.91
N ASP A 15 -7.08 5.93 -4.41
CA ASP A 15 -6.11 6.78 -5.09
C ASP A 15 -5.11 7.36 -4.06
N ILE A 16 -3.83 7.43 -4.42
CA ILE A 16 -2.80 7.96 -3.51
C ILE A 16 -3.04 9.43 -3.15
N ASN A 17 -3.69 10.19 -4.04
CA ASN A 17 -4.00 11.60 -3.83
C ASN A 17 -4.94 11.85 -2.64
N GLU A 18 -5.61 10.82 -2.12
CA GLU A 18 -6.41 10.91 -0.90
C GLU A 18 -5.61 11.29 0.36
N ILE A 19 -4.27 11.17 0.34
CA ILE A 19 -3.40 11.38 1.52
C ILE A 19 -2.13 12.21 1.24
N VAL A 20 -1.84 12.59 -0.02
CA VAL A 20 -0.58 13.27 -0.40
C VAL A 20 -0.40 14.63 0.30
N GLY A 21 -1.47 15.28 0.74
CA GLY A 21 -1.41 16.56 1.47
C GLY A 21 -1.26 16.44 2.99
N ASP A 22 -1.43 15.23 3.54
CA ASP A 22 -1.53 15.04 5.00
C ASP A 22 -0.19 14.68 5.65
N TYR A 23 0.82 14.32 4.84
CA TYR A 23 2.09 13.78 5.29
C TYR A 23 3.26 14.33 4.46
N ASP A 24 4.42 14.54 5.10
CA ASP A 24 5.64 14.99 4.42
C ASP A 24 6.21 13.92 3.47
N ALA A 25 6.02 12.65 3.81
CA ALA A 25 6.49 11.51 3.03
C ALA A 25 5.54 10.32 3.15
N ILE A 26 5.38 9.57 2.05
CA ILE A 26 4.55 8.38 1.97
C ILE A 26 5.41 7.21 1.49
N ILE A 27 5.41 6.12 2.28
CA ILE A 27 6.07 4.87 1.92
C ILE A 27 5.01 3.89 1.41
N ASN A 28 4.97 3.68 0.09
CA ASN A 28 4.02 2.76 -0.52
C ASN A 28 4.49 1.30 -0.39
N CYS A 29 3.79 0.53 0.45
CA CYS A 29 4.03 -0.91 0.68
C CYS A 29 2.84 -1.79 0.24
N THR A 30 2.06 -1.37 -0.77
CA THR A 30 0.79 -2.02 -1.14
C THR A 30 0.93 -3.28 -2.00
N GLY A 31 2.15 -3.68 -2.37
CA GLY A 31 2.39 -4.86 -3.22
C GLY A 31 1.60 -4.77 -4.52
N LEU A 32 0.80 -5.80 -4.84
CA LEU A 32 -0.06 -5.81 -6.04
C LEU A 32 -1.04 -4.64 -6.11
N GLY A 33 -1.42 -4.06 -4.96
CA GLY A 33 -2.30 -2.88 -4.89
C GLY A 33 -1.70 -1.64 -5.54
N ALA A 34 -0.38 -1.56 -5.74
CA ALA A 34 0.26 -0.45 -6.44
C ALA A 34 -0.21 -0.32 -7.90
N GLY A 35 -0.65 -1.42 -8.51
CA GLY A 35 -1.24 -1.42 -9.85
C GLY A 35 -2.49 -0.54 -9.94
N GLU A 36 -3.32 -0.54 -8.90
CA GLU A 36 -4.52 0.32 -8.80
C GLU A 36 -4.16 1.69 -8.22
N LEU A 37 -3.53 1.72 -7.04
CA LEU A 37 -3.30 2.93 -6.26
C LEU A 37 -2.40 3.97 -6.97
N CYS A 38 -1.37 3.48 -7.69
CA CYS A 38 -0.38 4.31 -8.38
C CYS A 38 -0.43 4.15 -9.91
N ARG A 39 -1.41 3.41 -10.43
CA ARG A 39 -1.54 3.08 -11.86
C ARG A 39 -0.27 2.42 -12.43
N ASP A 40 0.44 1.62 -11.63
CA ASP A 40 1.65 0.92 -12.09
C ASP A 40 1.27 -0.23 -13.03
N ARG A 41 1.30 0.04 -14.34
CA ARG A 41 0.97 -0.92 -15.39
C ARG A 41 1.96 -2.08 -15.51
N ARG A 42 3.12 -2.01 -14.85
CA ARG A 42 4.11 -3.10 -14.83
C ARG A 42 3.89 -4.04 -13.65
N MET A 43 3.03 -3.68 -12.70
CA MET A 43 2.68 -4.54 -11.58
C MET A 43 1.77 -5.66 -12.07
N VAL A 44 2.28 -6.89 -12.03
CA VAL A 44 1.58 -8.10 -12.45
C VAL A 44 1.71 -9.19 -11.39
N PRO A 45 0.66 -9.99 -11.14
CA PRO A 45 0.73 -11.08 -10.17
C PRO A 45 1.53 -12.26 -10.72
N MET A 46 2.39 -12.84 -9.89
CA MET A 46 2.99 -14.16 -10.12
C MET A 46 2.40 -15.15 -9.12
N ARG A 47 1.52 -16.04 -9.62
CA ARG A 47 0.84 -17.03 -8.78
C ARG A 47 1.81 -18.15 -8.37
N GLY A 48 2.14 -18.24 -7.09
CA GLY A 48 2.85 -19.38 -6.50
C GLY A 48 1.90 -20.33 -5.80
N GLN A 49 1.94 -21.62 -6.13
CA GLN A 49 1.20 -22.67 -5.44
C GLN A 49 2.19 -23.60 -4.70
N VAL A 50 1.87 -23.94 -3.45
CA VAL A 50 2.69 -24.82 -2.61
C VAL A 50 1.94 -26.11 -2.26
N ILE A 51 2.67 -27.20 -2.05
CA ILE A 51 2.14 -28.44 -1.46
C ILE A 51 2.14 -28.25 0.06
N LYS A 52 1.05 -28.64 0.71
CA LYS A 52 0.90 -28.57 2.17
C LYS A 52 1.27 -29.89 2.82
#